data_AF-A0A4R7NTX4-F1
#
_entry.id   AF-A0A4R7NTX4-F1
#
_cell.length_a   1.000
_cell.length_b   1.000
_cell.length_c   1.000
_cell.angle_alpha   90.00
_cell.angle_beta   90.00
_cell.angle_gamma   90.00
#
_symmetry.space_group_name_H-M   'P 1'
#
loop_
_entity.id
_entity.type
_entity.pdbx_description
1 polymer ?
#
loop_
_entity_poly.entity_id
_entity_poly.type
_entity_poly.pdbx_seq_one_letter_code
_entity_poly.pdbx_strand_id
1 'polypeptide(L)' 'MARLPVKSEAVHEAALAALSCPHLGPNGCEVYEERPLICRLFGTTPRLPCPNGRAPAVMIDSKVEHQIHWFARHTRQVLV' A
#
# COMPACT_ATOMS: atom_id res chain seq x y z
N MET A 1 -4.48 -2.01 -12.16
CA MET A 1 -3.21 -2.59 -12.64
C MET A 1 -3.16 -2.95 -14.12
N ALA A 2 -4.17 -2.68 -14.96
CA ALA A 2 -4.01 -2.87 -16.41
C ALA A 2 -2.84 -2.05 -17.01
N ARG A 3 -2.39 -1.00 -16.28
CA ARG A 3 -1.25 -0.14 -16.61
C ARG A 3 -0.05 -0.29 -15.67
N LEU A 4 -0.11 -1.14 -14.64
CA LEU A 4 1.04 -1.28 -13.73
C LEU A 4 2.07 -2.22 -14.34
N PRO A 5 3.37 -1.88 -14.29
CA PRO A 5 4.41 -2.77 -14.76
C PRO A 5 4.43 -4.03 -13.90
N VAL A 6 4.30 -5.19 -14.53
CA VAL A 6 4.49 -6.49 -13.88
C VAL A 6 5.92 -6.57 -13.37
N LYS A 7 6.09 -6.90 -12.09
CA LYS A 7 7.41 -7.08 -11.46
C LYS A 7 7.73 -8.57 -11.44
N SER A 8 9.01 -8.91 -11.55
CA SER A 8 9.44 -10.31 -11.47
C SER A 8 9.34 -10.83 -10.04
N GLU A 9 9.24 -12.14 -9.89
CA GLU A 9 9.21 -12.80 -8.58
C GLU A 9 10.44 -12.42 -7.72
N ALA A 10 11.63 -12.36 -8.32
CA ALA A 10 12.84 -11.89 -7.62
C ALA A 10 12.71 -10.47 -7.05
N VAL A 11 12.03 -9.56 -7.75
CA VAL A 11 11.76 -8.21 -7.25
C VAL A 11 10.73 -8.23 -6.12
N HIS A 12 9.70 -9.09 -6.22
CA HIS A 12 8.73 -9.28 -5.15
C HIS A 12 9.40 -9.82 -3.87
N GLU A 13 10.24 -10.83 -3.98
CA GLU A 13 10.96 -11.43 -2.85
C GLU A 13 11.93 -10.44 -2.21
N ALA A 14 12.71 -9.71 -3.01
CA ALA A 14 13.61 -8.68 -2.48
C ALA A 14 12.85 -7.57 -1.75
N ALA A 15 11.71 -7.13 -2.31
CA ALA A 15 10.87 -6.11 -1.69
C ALA A 15 10.28 -6.62 -0.36
N LEU A 16 9.80 -7.86 -0.32
CA LEU A 16 9.25 -8.49 0.88
C LEU A 16 10.31 -8.63 1.99
N ALA A 17 11.49 -9.13 1.64
CA ALA A 17 12.62 -9.24 2.58
C ALA A 17 13.03 -7.88 3.15
N ALA A 18 12.96 -6.82 2.33
CA ALA A 18 13.24 -5.45 2.73
C ALA A 18 12.04 -4.72 3.38
N LEU A 19 10.88 -5.38 3.53
CA LEU A 19 9.63 -4.77 3.99
C LEU A 19 9.25 -3.50 3.21
N SER A 20 9.47 -3.52 1.90
CA SER A 20 9.24 -2.39 0.98
C SER A 20 8.24 -2.74 -0.12
N CYS A 21 7.81 -1.74 -0.89
CA CYS A 21 6.90 -1.93 -2.02
C CYS A 21 7.72 -2.18 -3.31
N PRO A 22 7.42 -3.20 -4.12
CA PRO A 22 8.14 -3.47 -5.38
C PRO A 22 7.96 -2.38 -6.46
N HIS A 23 7.05 -1.43 -6.21
CA HIS A 23 6.80 -0.26 -7.05
C HIS A 23 7.33 1.05 -6.44
N LEU A 24 8.13 0.97 -5.38
CA LEU A 24 8.81 2.14 -4.83
C LEU A 24 10.04 2.43 -5.71
N GLY A 25 9.99 3.56 -6.41
CA GLY A 25 11.10 4.06 -7.22
C GLY A 25 12.00 5.03 -6.44
N PRO A 26 13.09 5.51 -7.07
CA PRO A 26 14.04 6.43 -6.44
C PRO A 26 13.41 7.77 -6.02
N ASN A 27 12.32 8.18 -6.67
CA ASN A 27 11.60 9.43 -6.39
C ASN A 27 10.27 9.23 -5.66
N GLY A 28 10.00 8.03 -5.15
CA GLY A 28 8.74 7.70 -4.44
C GLY A 28 7.86 6.68 -5.16
N CYS A 29 6.56 6.71 -4.87
CA CYS A 29 5.61 5.70 -5.35
C CYS A 29 5.29 5.87 -6.84
N GLU A 30 5.74 4.95 -7.69
CA GLU A 30 5.52 5.00 -9.15
C GLU A 30 4.10 4.58 -9.57
N VAL A 31 3.29 4.12 -8.61
CA VAL A 31 1.95 3.56 -8.85
C VAL A 31 0.86 4.30 -8.11
N TYR A 32 1.18 5.51 -7.63
CA TYR A 32 0.28 6.30 -6.81
C TYR A 32 -1.04 6.64 -7.53
N GLU A 33 -0.98 6.93 -8.83
CA GLU A 33 -2.16 7.25 -9.64
C GLU A 33 -3.11 6.05 -9.79
N GLU A 34 -2.56 4.83 -9.78
CA GLU A 34 -3.31 3.60 -10.03
C GLU A 34 -3.74 2.89 -8.72
N ARG A 35 -2.99 3.10 -7.63
CA ARG A 35 -3.31 2.58 -6.28
C ARG A 35 -3.19 3.69 -5.24
N PRO A 36 -4.03 4.73 -5.31
CA PRO A 36 -3.98 5.79 -4.34
C PRO A 36 -4.45 5.26 -2.98
N LEU A 37 -3.89 5.82 -1.91
CA LEU A 37 -4.34 5.68 -0.51
C LEU A 37 -4.17 4.31 0.17
N ILE A 38 -4.04 3.18 -0.53
CA ILE A 38 -3.91 1.87 0.15
C ILE A 38 -2.66 1.78 1.03
N CYS A 39 -1.55 2.39 0.58
CA CYS A 39 -0.31 2.48 1.35
C CYS A 39 -0.45 3.37 2.60
N ARG A 40 -1.50 4.19 2.70
CA ARG A 40 -1.75 5.05 3.86
C ARG A 40 -2.36 4.31 5.04
N LEU A 41 -2.85 3.08 4.86
CA LEU A 41 -3.39 2.25 5.95
C LEU A 41 -2.27 1.48 6.68
N PHE A 42 -1.21 1.12 5.97
CA PHE A 42 -0.14 0.32 6.57
C PHE A 42 0.59 1.10 7.67
N GLY A 43 0.63 0.52 8.87
CA GLY A 43 1.23 1.13 10.05
C GLY A 43 0.42 2.26 10.69
N THR A 44 -0.76 2.59 10.17
CA THR A 44 -1.59 3.71 10.66
C THR A 44 -2.97 3.28 11.13
N THR A 45 -3.35 2.02 10.93
CA THR A 45 -4.53 1.38 11.54
C THR A 45 -4.12 0.19 12.42
N PRO A 46 -4.83 -0.09 13.52
CA PRO A 46 -4.60 -1.28 14.34
C PRO A 46 -4.71 -2.60 13.57
N ARG A 47 -5.43 -2.62 12.43
CA ARG A 47 -5.62 -3.82 11.61
C ARG A 47 -4.44 -4.15 10.71
N LEU A 48 -3.57 -3.17 10.45
CA LEU A 48 -2.38 -3.31 9.60
C LEU A 48 -1.17 -2.74 10.35
N PRO A 49 -0.72 -3.39 11.45
CA PRO A 49 0.37 -2.87 12.26
C PRO A 49 1.69 -2.87 11.49
N CYS A 50 2.57 -1.93 11.81
CA CYS A 50 3.92 -1.94 11.29
C CYS A 50 4.71 -3.10 11.92
N PRO A 51 5.42 -3.93 11.13
CA PRO A 51 6.24 -5.03 11.64
C PRO A 51 7.39 -4.57 12.54
N ASN A 52 7.81 -3.30 12.41
CA ASN A 52 8.83 -2.70 13.26
C ASN A 52 8.27 -2.13 14.59
N GLY A 53 6.99 -2.37 14.91
CA GLY A 53 6.34 -1.84 16.10
C GLY A 53 6.16 -0.31 16.11
N ARG A 54 6.26 0.33 14.94
CA ARG A 54 6.13 1.79 14.79
C ARG A 54 4.69 2.18 14.47
N ALA A 55 4.25 3.31 15.00
CA ALA A 55 2.95 3.90 14.70
C ALA A 55 3.03 5.44 14.85
N PRO A 56 2.18 6.20 14.14
CA PRO A 56 2.02 7.62 14.42
C PRO A 56 1.40 7.83 15.82
N ALA A 57 1.61 9.01 16.41
CA ALA A 57 0.99 9.38 17.69
C ALA A 57 -0.55 9.41 17.60
N VAL A 58 -1.07 9.75 16.42
CA VAL A 58 -2.51 9.72 16.11
C VAL A 58 -2.73 8.75 14.96
N MET A 59 -3.49 7.71 15.22
CA MET A 59 -3.90 6.72 14.22
C MET A 59 -4.90 7.33 13.23
N ILE A 60 -5.05 6.69 12.07
CA ILE A 60 -6.06 7.11 11.10
C ILE A 60 -7.46 7.01 11.72
N ASP A 61 -8.32 7.99 11.42
CA ASP A 61 -9.70 7.94 11.87
C ASP A 61 -10.42 6.74 11.22
N SER A 62 -11.16 5.98 12.03
CA SER A 62 -11.89 4.79 11.58
C SER A 62 -12.86 5.06 10.41
N LYS A 63 -13.46 6.26 10.34
CA LYS A 63 -14.30 6.68 9.22
C LYS A 63 -13.48 6.82 7.94
N VAL A 64 -12.27 7.38 8.03
CA VAL A 64 -11.35 7.52 6.89
C VAL A 64 -10.86 6.15 6.43
N GLU A 65 -10.50 5.26 7.35
CA GLU A 65 -10.17 3.86 7.02
C GLU A 65 -11.31 3.18 6.25
N HIS A 66 -12.55 3.31 6.72
CA HIS A 66 -13.72 2.78 6.02
C HIS A 66 -13.93 3.39 4.64
N GLN A 67 -13.70 4.69 4.47
CA GLN A 67 -13.79 5.36 3.17
C GLN A 67 -12.72 4.87 2.19
N ILE A 68 -11.48 4.65 2.66
CA ILE A 68 -10.40 4.09 1.83
C ILE A 68 -10.76 2.65 1.40
N HIS A 69 -11.26 1.82 2.32
CA HIS A 69 -11.72 0.48 1.95
C HIS A 69 -12.91 0.50 1.00
N TRP A 70 -13.87 1.40 1.21
CA TRP A 70 -14.99 1.59 0.30
C TRP A 70 -14.49 1.98 -1.10
N PHE A 71 -13.61 2.98 -1.19
CA PHE A 71 -13.00 3.41 -2.44
C PHE A 71 -12.29 2.25 -3.14
N ALA A 72 -11.41 1.53 -2.43
CA ALA A 72 -10.68 0.40 -2.98
C ALA A 72 -11.58 -0.72 -3.53
N ARG A 73 -12.74 -0.98 -2.89
CA ARG A 73 -13.73 -1.95 -3.38
C ARG A 73 -14.50 -1.48 -4.62
N HIS A 74 -14.74 -0.17 -4.75
CA HIS A 74 -15.53 0.40 -5.84
C HIS A 74 -14.68 0.86 -7.03
N THR A 75 -13.37 1.01 -6.83
CA THR A 75 -12.41 1.17 -7.92
C THR A 75 -11.85 -0.18 -8.33
N ARG A 76 -11.88 -0.52 -9.62
CA ARG A 76 -11.34 -1.79 -10.14
C ARG A 76 -9.83 -1.86 -9.95
N GLN A 77 -9.37 -2.38 -8.81
CA GLN A 77 -7.98 -2.76 -8.60
C GLN A 77 -7.80 -4.19 -9.12
N VAL A 78 -7.59 -4.33 -10.43
CA VAL A 78 -7.19 -5.63 -11.01
C VAL A 78 -5.89 -6.04 -10.30
N LEU A 79 -5.89 -7.13 -9.54
CA LEU A 79 -4.68 -7.75 -9.02
C LEU A 79 -4.24 -8.73 -10.12
N VAL A 80 -3.05 -8.53 -10.68
CA VAL A 80 -2.42 -9.47 -11.62
C VAL A 80 -1.52 -10.38 -10.81
#